data_AF-A0A068VE37-F1
#
_entry.id   AF-A0A068VE37-F1
#
_cell.length_a   1.000
_cell.length_b   1.000
_cell.length_c   1.000
_cell.angle_alpha   90.00
_cell.angle_beta   90.00
_cell.angle_gamma   90.00
#
_symmetry.space_group_name_H-M   'P 1'
#
loop_
_entity.id
_entity.type
_entity.pdbx_description
1 polymer ?
#
loop_
_entity_poly.entity_id
_entity_poly.type
_entity_poly.pdbx_seq_one_letter_code
_entity_poly.pdbx_strand_id
1 'polypeptide(L)'
;MYYWFKKFRDQPGSEMGGFTRILHSGKSDPFMDEIPTFVAQPLPSGMDQGYIVLNRPWAFVQWLQQADIKEDYILMAEPDHIIVKPIPNLSRDGLGAAFPFFYIEPKKYESLLRKFFPDEKGPITNIDPIGNSPVIVGKEALQKIAPTWMNVSLTMKKDPETDKAFGWVLEMYAYAVSSALHDVHNILYKEFMIQPPWDTEIGKAYIIHYTYGCDYDLKGKMTYGKIGEWRFDKRSYDNKWPPRNLPLPPPGVPDSVVTLVKMVNEATANIPNWGS
;
A
#
# COMPACT_ATOMS: atom_id res chain seq x y z
N MET A 1 10.35 -4.23 0.09
CA MET A 1 10.27 -3.19 1.16
C MET A 1 11.32 -3.30 2.28
N TYR A 2 11.35 -4.34 3.13
CA TYR A 2 12.14 -4.34 4.38
C TYR A 2 13.66 -4.10 4.21
N TYR A 3 14.28 -4.68 3.19
CA TYR A 3 15.68 -4.40 2.84
C TYR A 3 15.95 -2.89 2.68
N TRP A 4 15.07 -2.19 1.96
CA TRP A 4 15.20 -0.75 1.70
C TRP A 4 14.92 0.09 2.94
N PHE A 5 13.99 -0.33 3.78
CA PHE A 5 13.80 0.28 5.10
C PHE A 5 15.10 0.24 5.92
N LYS A 6 15.74 -0.94 6.03
CA LYS A 6 17.04 -1.07 6.73
C LYS A 6 18.10 -0.12 6.15
N LYS A 7 18.14 0.02 4.82
CA LYS A 7 19.12 0.88 4.14
C LYS A 7 18.91 2.38 4.37
N PHE A 8 17.65 2.82 4.49
CA PHE A 8 17.30 4.25 4.49
C PHE A 8 16.92 4.82 5.87
N ARG A 9 16.57 3.98 6.87
CA ARG A 9 16.08 4.45 8.17
C ARG A 9 17.06 5.34 8.94
N ASP A 10 18.36 5.09 8.81
CA ASP A 10 19.41 5.82 9.55
C ASP A 10 20.10 6.90 8.69
N GLN A 11 19.59 7.15 7.48
CA GLN A 11 20.14 8.19 6.60
C GLN A 11 19.59 9.58 6.95
N PRO A 12 20.35 10.66 6.67
CA PRO A 12 19.89 12.02 6.89
C PRO A 12 18.53 12.30 6.24
N GLY A 13 17.62 12.90 7.02
CA GLY A 13 16.26 13.22 6.57
C GLY A 13 15.25 12.07 6.68
N SER A 14 15.64 10.90 7.20
CA SER A 14 14.68 9.87 7.57
C SER A 14 14.11 10.10 8.96
N GLU A 15 12.81 9.86 9.12
CA GLU A 15 12.13 9.74 10.42
C GLU A 15 11.51 8.35 10.60
N MET A 16 12.04 7.35 9.89
CA MET A 16 11.53 5.98 9.96
C MET A 16 12.00 5.32 11.26
N GLY A 17 11.05 5.12 12.18
CA GLY A 17 11.24 4.37 13.43
C GLY A 17 11.25 2.86 13.20
N GLY A 18 10.42 2.12 13.94
CA GLY A 18 10.22 0.68 13.81
C GLY A 18 9.59 0.21 12.49
N PHE A 19 9.70 -1.09 12.23
CA PHE A 19 9.03 -1.76 11.10
C PHE A 19 8.33 -2.99 11.61
N THR A 20 7.04 -3.14 11.30
CA THR A 20 6.27 -4.36 11.60
C THR A 20 5.57 -4.84 10.34
N ARG A 21 5.80 -6.10 9.98
CA ARG A 21 4.98 -6.81 9.00
C ARG A 21 3.74 -7.36 9.70
N ILE A 22 2.56 -6.96 9.25
CA ILE A 22 1.29 -7.49 9.78
C ILE A 22 0.89 -8.69 8.91
N LEU A 23 1.10 -9.90 9.42
CA LEU A 23 0.78 -11.16 8.73
C LEU A 23 -0.60 -11.65 9.17
N HIS A 24 -1.60 -11.50 8.30
CA HIS A 24 -3.00 -11.82 8.60
C HIS A 24 -3.43 -13.22 8.16
N SER A 25 -2.49 -14.17 8.09
CA SER A 25 -2.75 -15.58 7.76
C SER A 25 -3.16 -16.42 8.98
N GLY A 26 -3.01 -15.89 10.20
CA GLY A 26 -3.13 -16.63 11.46
C GLY A 26 -2.02 -17.64 11.72
N LYS A 27 -1.00 -17.75 10.85
CA LYS A 27 0.08 -18.72 10.93
C LYS A 27 1.43 -18.06 10.73
N SER A 28 2.40 -18.42 11.56
CA SER A 28 3.79 -18.01 11.38
C SER A 28 4.34 -18.47 10.02
N ASP A 29 5.30 -17.71 9.49
CA ASP A 29 6.06 -18.07 8.29
C ASP A 29 7.57 -17.89 8.52
N PRO A 30 8.44 -18.43 7.64
CA PRO A 30 9.89 -18.35 7.82
C PRO A 30 10.47 -16.93 7.78
N PHE A 31 9.76 -15.95 7.20
CA PHE A 31 10.27 -14.57 7.15
C PHE A 31 10.19 -13.87 8.50
N MET A 32 9.50 -14.44 9.48
CA MET A 32 9.44 -13.91 10.84
C MET A 32 10.81 -13.89 11.53
N ASP A 33 11.74 -14.75 11.09
CA ASP A 33 13.11 -14.79 11.61
C ASP A 33 13.94 -13.56 11.17
N GLU A 34 13.54 -12.89 10.08
CA GLU A 34 14.23 -11.70 9.55
C GLU A 34 13.43 -10.41 9.75
N ILE A 35 12.11 -10.47 9.56
CA ILE A 35 11.23 -9.30 9.53
C ILE A 35 10.39 -9.30 10.80
N PRO A 36 10.49 -8.25 11.66
CA PRO A 36 9.62 -8.14 12.82
C PRO A 36 8.16 -8.23 12.38
N THR A 37 7.44 -9.22 12.91
CA THR A 37 6.12 -9.62 12.41
C THR A 37 5.13 -9.72 13.54
N PHE A 38 3.94 -9.16 13.33
CA PHE A 38 2.76 -9.43 14.12
C PHE A 38 1.85 -10.42 13.36
N VAL A 39 1.54 -11.56 13.96
CA VAL A 39 0.64 -12.57 13.36
C VAL A 39 -0.78 -12.30 13.85
N ALA A 40 -1.61 -11.78 12.97
CA ALA A 40 -3.02 -11.53 13.23
C ALA A 40 -3.87 -12.75 12.86
N GLN A 41 -4.89 -13.04 13.65
CA GLN A 41 -5.87 -14.07 13.29
C GLN A 41 -6.74 -13.55 12.14
N PRO A 42 -7.07 -14.39 11.14
CA PRO A 42 -7.99 -13.99 10.09
C PRO A 42 -9.40 -13.76 10.66
N LEU A 43 -10.25 -13.13 9.86
CA LEU A 43 -11.67 -13.06 10.14
C LEU A 43 -12.26 -14.47 10.25
N PRO A 44 -13.35 -14.66 11.01
CA PRO A 44 -14.08 -15.92 11.03
C PRO A 44 -14.43 -16.40 9.62
N SER A 45 -14.38 -17.72 9.42
CA SER A 45 -14.65 -18.34 8.12
C SER A 45 -15.95 -17.83 7.49
N GLY A 46 -15.87 -17.42 6.21
CA GLY A 46 -17.00 -16.94 5.43
C GLY A 46 -17.33 -15.45 5.62
N MET A 47 -16.76 -14.78 6.63
CA MET A 47 -17.02 -13.35 6.87
C MET A 47 -16.40 -12.45 5.78
N ASP A 48 -15.30 -12.89 5.18
CA ASP A 48 -14.62 -12.17 4.09
C ASP A 48 -15.29 -12.39 2.71
N GLN A 49 -16.24 -13.33 2.60
CA GLN A 49 -16.93 -13.67 1.35
C GLN A 49 -15.96 -13.92 0.17
N GLY A 50 -14.81 -14.52 0.46
CA GLY A 50 -13.75 -14.78 -0.54
C GLY A 50 -12.90 -13.56 -0.92
N TYR A 51 -13.18 -12.38 -0.36
CA TYR A 51 -12.37 -11.17 -0.53
C TYR A 51 -11.37 -11.04 0.63
N ILE A 52 -10.23 -11.73 0.48
CA ILE A 52 -9.20 -11.86 1.53
C ILE A 52 -8.68 -10.53 2.08
N VAL A 53 -8.83 -9.44 1.33
CA VAL A 53 -8.40 -8.09 1.72
C VAL A 53 -9.12 -7.61 2.97
N LEU A 54 -10.33 -8.11 3.28
CA LEU A 54 -11.04 -7.78 4.52
C LEU A 54 -10.30 -8.19 5.80
N ASN A 55 -9.35 -9.13 5.71
CA ASN A 55 -8.51 -9.51 6.84
C ASN A 55 -7.55 -8.38 7.26
N ARG A 56 -7.24 -7.44 6.37
CA ARG A 56 -6.30 -6.34 6.65
C ARG A 56 -6.82 -5.36 7.70
N PRO A 57 -8.01 -4.73 7.57
CA PRO A 57 -8.55 -3.88 8.63
C PRO A 57 -8.60 -4.60 9.99
N TRP A 58 -9.00 -5.89 9.98
CA TRP A 58 -9.05 -6.69 11.20
C TRP A 58 -7.67 -6.95 11.81
N ALA A 59 -6.66 -7.16 10.97
CA ALA A 59 -5.29 -7.31 11.43
C ALA A 59 -4.73 -6.04 12.05
N PHE A 60 -5.09 -4.85 11.52
CA PHE A 60 -4.74 -3.57 12.13
C PHE A 60 -5.41 -3.39 13.50
N VAL A 61 -6.70 -3.77 13.65
CA VAL A 61 -7.37 -3.73 14.96
C VAL A 61 -6.62 -4.57 15.99
N GLN A 62 -6.29 -5.82 15.64
CA GLN A 62 -5.53 -6.70 16.54
C GLN A 62 -4.15 -6.16 16.86
N TRP A 63 -3.40 -5.70 15.84
CA TRP A 63 -2.05 -5.17 16.01
C TRP A 63 -2.03 -3.94 16.92
N LEU A 64 -2.92 -2.98 16.70
CA LEU A 64 -3.02 -1.75 17.51
C LEU A 64 -3.45 -2.01 18.96
N GLN A 65 -4.13 -3.12 19.24
CA GLN A 65 -4.56 -3.51 20.58
C GLN A 65 -3.48 -4.29 21.36
N GLN A 66 -2.62 -5.03 20.64
CA GLN A 66 -1.74 -6.03 21.26
C GLN A 66 -0.25 -5.68 21.15
N ALA A 67 0.15 -4.91 20.16
CA ALA A 67 1.55 -4.54 19.96
C ALA A 67 1.93 -3.31 20.80
N ASP A 68 3.16 -3.32 21.29
CA ASP A 68 3.78 -2.19 21.96
C ASP A 68 4.44 -1.27 20.90
N ILE A 69 3.67 -0.30 20.41
CA ILE A 69 4.09 0.65 19.36
C ILE A 69 4.63 1.92 19.99
N LYS A 70 5.94 2.16 19.86
CA LYS A 70 6.64 3.31 20.47
C LYS A 70 6.43 4.59 19.68
N GLU A 71 6.28 4.49 18.36
CA GLU A 71 6.14 5.62 17.47
C GLU A 71 4.76 6.29 17.60
N ASP A 72 4.73 7.61 17.42
CA ASP A 72 3.49 8.41 17.43
C ASP A 72 2.79 8.43 16.07
N TYR A 73 3.52 8.09 15.00
CA TYR A 73 3.03 8.05 13.63
C TYR A 73 3.33 6.71 12.99
N ILE A 74 2.41 6.26 12.12
CA ILE A 74 2.49 4.99 11.42
C ILE A 74 2.44 5.26 9.93
N LEU A 75 3.48 4.81 9.22
CA LEU A 75 3.46 4.67 7.76
C LEU A 75 2.86 3.30 7.41
N MET A 76 1.62 3.30 6.91
CA MET A 76 1.02 2.13 6.28
C MET A 76 1.54 2.00 4.85
N ALA A 77 2.04 0.82 4.49
CA ALA A 77 2.70 0.57 3.22
C ALA A 77 2.41 -0.87 2.72
N GLU A 78 2.52 -1.11 1.40
CA GLU A 78 2.26 -2.42 0.80
C GLU A 78 3.54 -3.24 0.56
N PRO A 79 3.46 -4.58 0.49
CA PRO A 79 4.61 -5.43 0.16
C PRO A 79 5.25 -5.13 -1.20
N ASP A 80 4.49 -4.58 -2.14
CA ASP A 80 4.94 -4.19 -3.49
C ASP A 80 5.43 -2.74 -3.58
N HIS A 81 5.85 -2.17 -2.46
CA HIS A 81 6.54 -0.91 -2.38
C HIS A 81 8.07 -1.09 -2.24
N ILE A 82 8.81 -0.20 -2.89
CA ILE A 82 10.25 0.00 -2.73
C ILE A 82 10.48 1.43 -2.26
N ILE A 83 11.17 1.60 -1.12
CA ILE A 83 11.61 2.89 -0.62
C ILE A 83 12.85 3.29 -1.43
N VAL A 84 12.82 4.45 -2.10
CA VAL A 84 13.93 4.90 -2.96
C VAL A 84 14.85 5.91 -2.30
N LYS A 85 14.39 6.55 -1.22
CA LYS A 85 15.17 7.52 -0.43
C LYS A 85 14.61 7.62 1.00
N PRO A 86 15.34 8.27 1.93
CA PRO A 86 14.86 8.51 3.29
C PRO A 86 13.48 9.18 3.31
N ILE A 87 12.59 8.69 4.18
CA ILE A 87 11.21 9.18 4.28
C ILE A 87 11.11 10.02 5.57
N PRO A 88 10.86 11.34 5.47
CA PRO A 88 10.54 12.17 6.64
C PRO A 88 9.08 11.96 7.06
N ASN A 89 8.69 12.50 8.22
CA ASN A 89 7.28 12.52 8.56
C ASN A 89 6.57 13.58 7.70
N LEU A 90 5.76 13.14 6.74
CA LEU A 90 5.00 14.04 5.86
C LEU A 90 3.71 14.57 6.52
N SER A 91 3.31 14.00 7.67
CA SER A 91 2.20 14.50 8.48
C SER A 91 2.60 15.81 9.17
N ARG A 92 1.68 16.77 9.21
CA ARG A 92 1.86 18.06 9.89
C ARG A 92 0.52 18.63 10.34
N ASP A 93 0.55 19.48 11.36
CA ASP A 93 -0.62 20.24 11.83
C ASP A 93 -1.84 19.37 12.19
N GLY A 94 -1.59 18.16 12.70
CA GLY A 94 -2.64 17.18 13.04
C GLY A 94 -3.22 16.42 11.84
N LEU A 95 -2.81 16.75 10.61
CA LEU A 95 -3.25 16.07 9.39
C LEU A 95 -2.33 14.90 9.05
N GLY A 96 -2.91 13.78 8.62
CA GLY A 96 -2.15 12.69 8.00
C GLY A 96 -1.52 13.13 6.66
N ALA A 97 -0.74 12.25 6.04
CA ALA A 97 -0.24 12.44 4.68
C ALA A 97 -0.54 11.19 3.86
N ALA A 98 -1.20 11.35 2.72
CA ALA A 98 -1.72 10.23 1.95
C ALA A 98 -1.52 10.46 0.45
N PHE A 99 -1.32 9.37 -0.29
CA PHE A 99 -1.30 9.43 -1.75
C PHE A 99 -2.74 9.53 -2.30
N PRO A 100 -3.03 10.52 -3.17
CA PRO A 100 -4.34 10.62 -3.82
C PRO A 100 -4.48 9.61 -4.97
N PHE A 101 -5.43 8.70 -4.86
CA PHE A 101 -5.73 7.72 -5.90
C PHE A 101 -6.78 8.26 -6.86
N PHE A 102 -6.43 8.34 -8.14
CA PHE A 102 -7.32 8.87 -9.19
C PHE A 102 -8.62 8.07 -9.37
N TYR A 103 -8.65 6.80 -8.92
CA TYR A 103 -9.81 5.91 -9.01
C TYR A 103 -10.67 5.88 -7.73
N ILE A 104 -10.26 6.60 -6.69
CA ILE A 104 -11.09 6.86 -5.51
C ILE A 104 -11.80 8.19 -5.75
N GLU A 105 -13.05 8.15 -6.15
CA GLU A 105 -13.82 9.30 -6.65
C GLU A 105 -15.09 9.52 -5.79
N PRO A 106 -14.99 10.06 -4.55
CA PRO A 106 -16.15 10.17 -3.65
C PRO A 106 -17.34 10.93 -4.25
N LYS A 107 -17.09 12.00 -5.00
CA LYS A 107 -18.16 12.77 -5.69
C LYS A 107 -18.93 11.94 -6.71
N LYS A 108 -18.25 11.08 -7.46
CA LYS A 108 -18.87 10.23 -8.48
C LYS A 108 -19.78 9.17 -7.87
N TYR A 109 -19.41 8.68 -6.69
CA TYR A 109 -20.12 7.63 -5.98
C TYR A 109 -20.92 8.14 -4.77
N GLU A 110 -21.28 9.43 -4.75
CA GLU A 110 -21.92 10.08 -3.60
C GLU A 110 -23.16 9.30 -3.13
N SER A 111 -24.08 8.95 -4.04
CA SER A 111 -25.32 8.24 -3.69
C SER A 111 -25.08 6.90 -2.99
N LEU A 112 -24.03 6.16 -3.37
CA LEU A 112 -23.65 4.91 -2.70
C LEU A 112 -22.95 5.20 -1.36
N LEU A 113 -22.04 6.17 -1.34
CA LEU A 113 -21.28 6.51 -0.14
C LEU A 113 -22.14 7.10 0.97
N ARG A 114 -23.28 7.75 0.66
CA ARG A 114 -24.23 8.23 1.68
C ARG A 114 -24.82 7.12 2.56
N LYS A 115 -24.80 5.86 2.12
CA LYS A 115 -25.13 4.71 2.97
C LYS A 115 -24.18 4.54 4.16
N PHE A 116 -22.94 5.03 4.03
CA PHE A 116 -21.85 4.84 5.01
C PHE A 116 -21.32 6.17 5.59
N PHE A 117 -21.55 7.28 4.90
CA PHE A 117 -21.24 8.65 5.31
C PHE A 117 -22.49 9.54 5.13
N PRO A 118 -23.45 9.48 6.07
CA PRO A 118 -24.72 10.21 5.97
C PRO A 118 -24.53 11.72 5.86
N ASP A 119 -25.54 12.43 5.36
CA ASP A 119 -25.47 13.89 5.16
C ASP A 119 -25.17 14.67 6.45
N GLU A 120 -25.59 14.15 7.60
CA GLU A 120 -25.33 14.77 8.91
C GLU A 120 -23.84 14.74 9.30
N LYS A 121 -23.03 13.90 8.64
CA LYS A 121 -21.57 13.84 8.82
C LYS A 121 -20.83 14.86 7.97
N GLY A 122 -21.53 15.60 7.11
CA GLY A 122 -20.96 16.68 6.32
C GLY A 122 -20.94 16.39 4.81
N PRO A 123 -20.28 17.25 4.02
CA PRO A 123 -20.24 17.11 2.58
C PRO A 123 -19.42 15.88 2.16
N ILE A 124 -19.79 15.26 1.03
CA ILE A 124 -19.08 14.08 0.49
C ILE A 124 -17.58 14.35 0.22
N THR A 125 -17.21 15.62 0.04
CA THR A 125 -15.82 16.06 -0.14
C THR A 125 -14.94 15.94 1.10
N ASN A 126 -15.52 15.63 2.27
CA ASN A 126 -14.74 15.30 3.47
C ASN A 126 -14.09 13.92 3.37
N ILE A 127 -14.57 13.06 2.47
CA ILE A 127 -13.90 11.80 2.14
C ILE A 127 -12.76 12.13 1.19
N ASP A 128 -11.53 11.99 1.67
CA ASP A 128 -10.33 12.16 0.85
C ASP A 128 -10.27 11.06 -0.24
N PRO A 129 -9.75 11.36 -1.46
CA PRO A 129 -9.60 10.38 -2.53
C PRO A 129 -8.38 9.46 -2.30
N ILE A 130 -8.40 8.72 -1.20
CA ILE A 130 -7.25 7.94 -0.70
C ILE A 130 -7.63 6.48 -0.44
N GLY A 131 -6.61 5.64 -0.24
CA GLY A 131 -6.75 4.35 0.41
C GLY A 131 -5.91 4.32 1.68
N ASN A 132 -5.72 3.13 2.26
CA ASN A 132 -4.93 2.95 3.48
C ASN A 132 -3.41 3.02 3.25
N SER A 133 -2.92 2.99 2.00
CA SER A 133 -1.48 2.91 1.71
C SER A 133 -1.12 3.55 0.36
N PRO A 134 0.00 4.32 0.26
CA PRO A 134 0.81 4.78 1.38
C PRO A 134 0.12 5.91 2.14
N VAL A 135 0.08 5.80 3.47
CA VAL A 135 -0.46 6.82 4.38
C VAL A 135 0.43 6.92 5.61
N ILE A 136 0.77 8.14 6.02
CA ILE A 136 1.29 8.45 7.35
C ILE A 136 0.15 9.02 8.18
N VAL A 137 -0.16 8.38 9.30
CA VAL A 137 -1.24 8.79 10.19
C VAL A 137 -0.79 8.66 11.65
N GLY A 138 -1.28 9.55 12.51
CA GLY A 138 -1.02 9.45 13.95
C GLY A 138 -1.57 8.14 14.52
N LYS A 139 -0.84 7.50 15.42
CA LYS A 139 -1.20 6.23 16.06
C LYS A 139 -2.58 6.30 16.73
N GLU A 140 -2.86 7.37 17.47
CA GLU A 140 -4.17 7.57 18.12
C GLU A 140 -5.32 7.71 17.13
N ALA A 141 -5.08 8.41 16.01
CA ALA A 141 -6.06 8.53 14.94
C ALA A 141 -6.33 7.16 14.29
N LEU A 142 -5.28 6.39 14.00
CA LEU A 142 -5.43 5.04 13.44
C LEU A 142 -6.14 4.08 14.41
N GLN A 143 -5.90 4.19 15.73
CA GLN A 143 -6.62 3.43 16.75
C GLN A 143 -8.13 3.71 16.73
N LYS A 144 -8.54 4.96 16.46
CA LYS A 144 -9.96 5.34 16.31
C LYS A 144 -10.55 4.82 14.98
N ILE A 145 -9.80 4.94 13.89
CA ILE A 145 -10.25 4.56 12.55
C ILE A 145 -10.38 3.04 12.40
N ALA A 146 -9.41 2.25 12.88
CA ALA A 146 -9.28 0.84 12.53
C ALA A 146 -10.54 -0.02 12.80
N PRO A 147 -11.24 0.11 13.95
CA PRO A 147 -12.50 -0.61 14.17
C PRO A 147 -13.61 -0.20 13.21
N THR A 148 -13.73 1.09 12.89
CA THR A 148 -14.71 1.60 11.92
C THR A 148 -14.36 1.16 10.50
N TRP A 149 -13.08 1.18 10.14
CA TRP A 149 -12.58 0.70 8.85
C TRP A 149 -12.92 -0.77 8.63
N MET A 150 -12.74 -1.63 9.64
CA MET A 150 -13.18 -3.01 9.60
C MET A 150 -14.70 -3.13 9.38
N ASN A 151 -15.49 -2.43 10.19
CA ASN A 151 -16.95 -2.54 10.14
C ASN A 151 -17.55 -1.98 8.84
N VAL A 152 -17.05 -0.86 8.35
CA VAL A 152 -17.45 -0.27 7.08
C VAL A 152 -17.06 -1.20 5.93
N SER A 153 -15.85 -1.77 5.94
CA SER A 153 -15.43 -2.73 4.91
C SER A 153 -16.37 -3.95 4.84
N LEU A 154 -16.73 -4.51 6.00
CA LEU A 154 -17.66 -5.64 6.08
C LEU A 154 -19.08 -5.26 5.62
N THR A 155 -19.55 -4.08 5.98
CA THR A 155 -20.88 -3.60 5.57
C THR A 155 -20.93 -3.32 4.08
N MET A 156 -19.92 -2.64 3.53
CA MET A 156 -19.78 -2.41 2.09
C MET A 156 -19.73 -3.73 1.32
N LYS A 157 -19.00 -4.74 1.82
CA LYS A 157 -18.93 -6.06 1.17
C LYS A 157 -20.26 -6.80 1.17
N LYS A 158 -21.12 -6.57 2.17
CA LYS A 158 -22.46 -7.17 2.26
C LYS A 158 -23.51 -6.45 1.41
N ASP A 159 -23.28 -5.19 1.04
CA ASP A 159 -24.18 -4.42 0.17
C ASP A 159 -23.86 -4.73 -1.31
N PRO A 160 -24.74 -5.42 -2.06
CA PRO A 160 -24.43 -5.89 -3.42
C PRO A 160 -24.12 -4.77 -4.42
N GLU A 161 -24.76 -3.60 -4.25
CA GLU A 161 -24.52 -2.45 -5.13
C GLU A 161 -23.12 -1.86 -4.88
N THR A 162 -22.74 -1.70 -3.62
CA THR A 162 -21.44 -1.18 -3.21
C THR A 162 -20.32 -2.15 -3.54
N ASP A 163 -20.48 -3.44 -3.26
CA ASP A 163 -19.50 -4.48 -3.62
C ASP A 163 -19.26 -4.51 -5.13
N LYS A 164 -20.34 -4.46 -5.92
CA LYS A 164 -20.22 -4.40 -7.38
C LYS A 164 -19.55 -3.11 -7.87
N ALA A 165 -19.84 -1.97 -7.25
CA ALA A 165 -19.32 -0.68 -7.68
C ALA A 165 -17.84 -0.49 -7.35
N PHE A 166 -17.42 -0.88 -6.14
CA PHE A 166 -16.04 -0.66 -5.68
C PHE A 166 -15.13 -1.88 -5.92
N GLY A 167 -15.67 -3.10 -5.89
CA GLY A 167 -14.94 -4.32 -6.18
C GLY A 167 -13.62 -4.41 -5.41
N TRP A 168 -12.50 -4.45 -6.15
CA TRP A 168 -11.18 -4.66 -5.57
C TRP A 168 -10.66 -3.48 -4.72
N VAL A 169 -11.21 -2.27 -4.86
CA VAL A 169 -10.86 -1.07 -4.06
C VAL A 169 -11.83 -0.80 -2.92
N LEU A 170 -12.78 -1.71 -2.65
CA LEU A 170 -13.80 -1.51 -1.62
C LEU A 170 -13.21 -1.20 -0.25
N GLU A 171 -12.17 -1.91 0.15
CA GLU A 171 -11.50 -1.68 1.42
C GLU A 171 -10.89 -0.28 1.49
N MET A 172 -10.32 0.22 0.38
CA MET A 172 -9.75 1.58 0.31
C MET A 172 -10.83 2.65 0.50
N TYR A 173 -12.01 2.48 -0.12
CA TYR A 173 -13.16 3.37 0.13
C TYR A 173 -13.61 3.30 1.59
N ALA A 174 -13.62 2.12 2.19
CA ALA A 174 -13.96 1.96 3.60
C ALA A 174 -12.95 2.67 4.51
N TYR A 175 -11.65 2.64 4.19
CA TYR A 175 -10.63 3.40 4.91
C TYR A 175 -10.88 4.91 4.82
N ALA A 176 -11.13 5.43 3.62
CA ALA A 176 -11.38 6.85 3.39
C ALA A 176 -12.65 7.34 4.11
N VAL A 177 -13.74 6.57 4.02
CA VAL A 177 -15.00 6.84 4.75
C VAL A 177 -14.75 6.83 6.25
N SER A 178 -14.01 5.85 6.76
CA SER A 178 -13.74 5.74 8.20
C SER A 178 -12.87 6.88 8.72
N SER A 179 -11.91 7.33 7.92
CA SER A 179 -11.11 8.53 8.23
C SER A 179 -12.01 9.77 8.34
N ALA A 180 -12.91 9.97 7.36
CA ALA A 180 -13.86 11.08 7.37
C ALA A 180 -14.87 11.01 8.53
N LEU A 181 -15.34 9.82 8.91
CA LEU A 181 -16.27 9.62 10.03
C LEU A 181 -15.67 10.01 11.40
N HIS A 182 -14.33 10.03 11.49
CA HIS A 182 -13.57 10.35 12.70
C HIS A 182 -12.81 11.67 12.60
N ASP A 183 -13.14 12.52 11.62
CA ASP A 183 -12.50 13.82 11.37
C ASP A 183 -10.97 13.73 11.20
N VAL A 184 -10.49 12.62 10.64
CA VAL A 184 -9.08 12.41 10.31
C VAL A 184 -8.84 12.77 8.85
N HIS A 185 -8.24 13.93 8.64
CA HIS A 185 -7.97 14.50 7.32
C HIS A 185 -6.51 14.36 6.91
N ASN A 186 -6.26 14.42 5.60
CA ASN A 186 -4.94 14.16 5.04
C ASN A 186 -4.45 15.30 4.15
N ILE A 187 -3.15 15.52 4.18
CA ILE A 187 -2.42 16.23 3.15
C ILE A 187 -2.25 15.26 1.97
N LEU A 188 -2.87 15.61 0.84
CA LEU A 188 -2.74 14.82 -0.38
C LEU A 188 -1.37 15.07 -1.02
N TYR A 189 -0.48 14.08 -0.89
CA TYR A 189 0.90 14.17 -1.31
C TYR A 189 1.11 13.35 -2.60
N LYS A 190 1.01 14.01 -3.76
CA LYS A 190 1.16 13.35 -5.08
C LYS A 190 2.54 12.73 -5.27
N GLU A 191 3.57 13.32 -4.68
CA GLU A 191 4.95 12.85 -4.76
C GLU A 191 5.23 11.78 -3.68
N PHE A 192 4.22 11.11 -3.12
CA PHE A 192 4.48 10.11 -2.07
C PHE A 192 5.02 8.83 -2.72
N MET A 193 4.39 8.41 -3.80
CA MET A 193 4.82 7.28 -4.60
C MET A 193 4.66 7.53 -6.09
N ILE A 194 5.32 6.70 -6.88
CA ILE A 194 5.10 6.56 -8.33
C ILE A 194 4.69 5.13 -8.67
N GLN A 195 4.05 4.94 -9.82
CA GLN A 195 3.53 3.67 -10.33
C GLN A 195 4.04 3.40 -11.76
N PRO A 196 5.26 2.88 -11.91
CA PRO A 196 5.78 2.44 -13.20
C PRO A 196 4.89 1.33 -13.80
N PRO A 197 4.74 1.26 -15.14
CA PRO A 197 5.43 2.06 -16.15
C PRO A 197 4.79 3.44 -16.45
N TRP A 198 3.72 3.82 -15.76
CA TRP A 198 2.94 5.02 -16.08
C TRP A 198 3.64 6.31 -15.66
N ASP A 199 4.23 6.32 -14.47
CA ASP A 199 5.10 7.40 -14.02
C ASP A 199 6.52 7.13 -14.52
N THR A 200 7.09 8.03 -15.33
CA THR A 200 8.32 7.76 -16.10
C THR A 200 9.61 8.09 -15.37
N GLU A 201 9.55 8.90 -14.31
CA GLU A 201 10.71 9.39 -13.56
C GLU A 201 10.50 9.19 -12.06
N ILE A 202 11.60 9.01 -11.30
CA ILE A 202 11.53 8.97 -9.82
C ILE A 202 11.22 10.35 -9.24
N GLY A 203 11.91 11.38 -9.75
CA GLY A 203 11.79 12.76 -9.28
C GLY A 203 11.85 12.88 -7.75
N LYS A 204 10.82 13.51 -7.17
CA LYS A 204 10.70 13.73 -5.73
C LYS A 204 10.08 12.56 -4.96
N ALA A 205 9.63 11.52 -5.65
CA ALA A 205 8.90 10.42 -5.02
C ALA A 205 9.73 9.58 -4.05
N TYR A 206 9.12 9.17 -2.94
CA TYR A 206 9.76 8.37 -1.89
C TYR A 206 9.63 6.86 -2.11
N ILE A 207 8.57 6.45 -2.82
CA ILE A 207 8.21 5.05 -2.99
C ILE A 207 7.99 4.75 -4.48
N ILE A 208 8.48 3.59 -4.94
CA ILE A 208 8.00 2.95 -6.16
C ILE A 208 6.97 1.90 -5.77
N HIS A 209 5.77 2.00 -6.32
CA HIS A 209 4.73 0.98 -6.23
C HIS A 209 4.72 0.14 -7.52
N TYR A 210 5.31 -1.05 -7.48
CA TYR A 210 5.45 -1.91 -8.67
C TYR A 210 4.22 -2.80 -8.91
N THR A 211 3.04 -2.17 -8.98
CA THR A 211 1.76 -2.89 -9.12
C THR A 211 1.50 -3.40 -10.54
N TYR A 212 1.95 -2.66 -11.56
CA TYR A 212 1.72 -2.96 -12.97
C TYR A 212 2.87 -3.77 -13.57
N GLY A 213 2.53 -4.61 -14.55
CA GLY A 213 3.52 -5.26 -15.41
C GLY A 213 4.21 -4.23 -16.31
N CYS A 214 5.52 -4.30 -16.39
CA CYS A 214 6.37 -3.50 -17.25
C CYS A 214 6.78 -4.36 -18.45
N ASP A 215 6.05 -4.22 -19.57
CA ASP A 215 6.27 -4.99 -20.80
C ASP A 215 6.75 -4.09 -21.93
N TYR A 216 7.87 -4.46 -22.56
CA TYR A 216 8.50 -3.68 -23.61
C TYR A 216 9.04 -4.56 -24.75
N ASP A 217 9.04 -4.02 -25.97
CA ASP A 217 9.84 -4.58 -27.07
C ASP A 217 11.32 -4.22 -26.90
N LEU A 218 12.21 -4.86 -27.67
CA LEU A 218 13.66 -4.59 -27.61
C LEU A 218 14.07 -3.18 -28.07
N LYS A 219 13.12 -2.38 -28.60
CA LYS A 219 13.32 -0.97 -28.96
C LYS A 219 12.86 -0.02 -27.86
N GLY A 220 12.44 -0.54 -26.70
CA GLY A 220 12.00 0.25 -25.55
C GLY A 220 10.56 0.77 -25.66
N LYS A 221 9.75 0.24 -26.60
CA LYS A 221 8.35 0.61 -26.72
C LYS A 221 7.48 -0.27 -25.83
N MET A 222 6.62 0.36 -25.02
CA MET A 222 5.70 -0.35 -24.14
C MET A 222 4.71 -1.21 -24.94
N THR A 223 4.55 -2.47 -24.55
CA THR A 223 3.62 -3.43 -25.17
C THR A 223 2.43 -3.71 -24.25
N TYR A 224 1.72 -2.66 -23.82
CA TYR A 224 0.62 -2.79 -22.85
C TYR A 224 -0.43 -3.85 -23.27
N GLY A 225 -0.78 -4.71 -22.31
CA GLY A 225 -1.73 -5.81 -22.52
C GLY A 225 -1.15 -7.02 -23.26
N LYS A 226 0.15 -7.04 -23.57
CA LYS A 226 0.85 -8.18 -24.17
C LYS A 226 2.18 -8.40 -23.46
N ILE A 227 2.59 -9.67 -23.37
CA ILE A 227 3.92 -10.01 -22.86
C ILE A 227 4.96 -9.43 -23.82
N GLY A 228 5.80 -8.54 -23.30
CA GLY A 228 6.90 -7.92 -24.04
C GLY A 228 8.07 -8.87 -24.25
N GLU A 229 8.99 -8.50 -25.14
CA GLU A 229 10.27 -9.20 -25.31
C GLU A 229 11.16 -9.02 -24.07
N TRP A 230 11.07 -7.85 -23.43
CA TRP A 230 11.55 -7.61 -22.07
C TRP A 230 10.35 -7.40 -21.13
N ARG A 231 10.41 -8.00 -19.94
CA ARG A 231 9.32 -7.92 -18.96
C ARG A 231 9.84 -7.88 -17.53
N PHE A 232 9.22 -7.04 -16.72
CA PHE A 232 9.18 -7.16 -15.27
C PHE A 232 7.74 -7.09 -14.77
N ASP A 233 7.20 -8.18 -14.23
CA ASP A 233 5.91 -8.20 -13.53
C ASP A 233 6.03 -9.10 -12.30
N LYS A 234 5.63 -8.61 -11.14
CA LYS A 234 5.65 -9.38 -9.88
C LYS A 234 4.87 -10.70 -9.98
N ARG A 235 3.81 -10.75 -10.80
CA ARG A 235 2.98 -11.94 -11.03
C ARG A 235 3.73 -13.06 -11.75
N SER A 236 4.85 -12.74 -12.41
CA SER A 236 5.76 -13.75 -12.95
C SER A 236 6.54 -14.51 -11.87
N TYR A 237 6.40 -14.10 -10.60
CA TYR A 237 7.13 -14.60 -9.44
C TYR A 237 6.20 -15.01 -8.27
N ASP A 238 4.93 -15.32 -8.55
CA ASP A 238 3.98 -15.69 -7.49
C ASP A 238 4.39 -16.97 -6.73
N ASN A 239 4.98 -17.94 -7.44
CA ASN A 239 5.37 -19.24 -6.89
C ASN A 239 6.89 -19.49 -6.95
N LYS A 240 7.68 -18.45 -7.26
CA LYS A 240 9.13 -18.55 -7.39
C LYS A 240 9.79 -17.21 -7.10
N TRP A 241 10.99 -17.24 -6.55
CA TRP A 241 11.77 -16.04 -6.31
C TRP A 241 12.18 -15.39 -7.64
N PRO A 242 12.22 -14.05 -7.74
CA PRO A 242 12.88 -13.40 -8.86
C PRO A 242 14.37 -13.75 -8.82
N PRO A 243 14.98 -14.15 -9.96
CA PRO A 243 16.39 -14.51 -9.98
C PRO A 243 17.26 -13.29 -9.66
N ARG A 244 18.47 -13.55 -9.17
CA ARG A 244 19.52 -12.53 -9.10
C ARG A 244 19.87 -12.07 -10.51
N ASN A 245 20.28 -10.81 -10.65
CA ASN A 245 20.74 -10.23 -11.92
C ASN A 245 19.69 -10.29 -13.05
N LEU A 246 18.48 -9.82 -12.77
CA LEU A 246 17.47 -9.57 -13.81
C LEU A 246 18.06 -8.69 -14.92
N PRO A 247 17.77 -8.99 -16.20
CA PRO A 247 18.23 -8.16 -17.30
C PRO A 247 17.65 -6.76 -17.15
N LEU A 248 18.50 -5.74 -17.32
CA LEU A 248 18.03 -4.36 -17.39
C LEU A 248 17.14 -4.18 -18.63
N PRO A 249 16.14 -3.28 -18.57
CA PRO A 249 15.30 -3.00 -19.72
C PRO A 249 16.11 -2.41 -20.90
N PRO A 250 15.62 -2.55 -22.13
CA PRO A 250 16.27 -2.01 -23.32
C PRO A 250 16.34 -0.46 -23.29
N PRO A 251 17.23 0.15 -24.10
CA PRO A 251 17.27 1.60 -24.26
C PRO A 251 15.90 2.17 -24.66
N GLY A 252 15.55 3.33 -24.10
CA GLY A 252 14.26 3.99 -24.34
C GLY A 252 13.17 3.67 -23.32
N VAL A 253 13.39 2.69 -22.45
CA VAL A 253 12.49 2.42 -21.31
C VAL A 253 12.62 3.51 -20.24
N PRO A 254 11.51 3.94 -19.59
CA PRO A 254 11.54 5.01 -18.59
C PRO A 254 12.48 4.77 -17.41
N ASP A 255 13.05 5.85 -16.87
CA ASP A 255 13.99 5.82 -15.75
C ASP A 255 13.40 5.14 -14.50
N SER A 256 12.10 5.33 -14.26
CA SER A 256 11.42 4.69 -13.14
C SER A 256 11.43 3.16 -13.19
N VAL A 257 11.27 2.58 -14.38
CA VAL A 257 11.34 1.12 -14.62
C VAL A 257 12.78 0.63 -14.53
N VAL A 258 13.73 1.37 -15.10
CA VAL A 258 15.16 1.07 -14.98
C VAL A 258 15.57 1.03 -13.50
N THR A 259 15.15 2.03 -12.73
CA THR A 259 15.45 2.16 -11.30
C THR A 259 14.81 1.03 -10.50
N LEU A 260 13.53 0.71 -10.75
CA LEU A 260 12.86 -0.44 -10.14
C LEU A 260 13.69 -1.73 -10.30
N VAL A 261 14.12 -2.05 -11.52
CA VAL A 261 14.88 -3.29 -11.80
C VAL A 261 16.26 -3.25 -11.16
N LYS A 262 16.96 -2.11 -11.21
CA LYS A 262 18.25 -1.93 -10.52
C LYS A 262 18.12 -2.17 -9.02
N MET A 263 17.05 -1.67 -8.41
CA MET A 263 16.79 -1.86 -6.99
C MET A 263 16.44 -3.33 -6.69
N VAL A 264 15.60 -3.99 -7.49
CA VAL A 264 15.37 -5.44 -7.30
C VAL A 264 16.70 -6.20 -7.40
N ASN A 265 17.55 -5.90 -8.37
CA ASN A 265 18.88 -6.51 -8.49
C ASN A 265 19.77 -6.24 -7.29
N GLU A 266 19.80 -5.02 -6.77
CA GLU A 266 20.59 -4.70 -5.58
C GLU A 266 20.11 -5.48 -4.36
N ALA A 267 18.79 -5.49 -4.10
CA ALA A 267 18.22 -6.20 -2.97
C ALA A 267 18.48 -7.72 -3.08
N THR A 268 18.17 -8.32 -4.23
CA THR A 268 18.40 -9.76 -4.44
C THR A 268 19.88 -10.14 -4.37
N ALA A 269 20.80 -9.24 -4.73
CA ALA A 269 22.23 -9.46 -4.58
C ALA A 269 22.69 -9.46 -3.11
N ASN A 270 22.09 -8.63 -2.26
CA ASN A 270 22.56 -8.40 -0.89
C ASN A 270 21.76 -9.13 0.19
N ILE A 271 20.56 -9.67 -0.12
CA ILE A 271 19.82 -10.51 0.82
C ILE A 271 20.49 -11.90 0.87
N PRO A 272 20.95 -12.36 2.05
CA PRO A 272 21.50 -13.70 2.22
C PRO A 272 20.47 -14.77 1.84
N ASN A 273 20.92 -15.89 1.27
CA ASN A 273 20.06 -17.02 0.91
C ASN A 273 18.90 -16.68 -0.05
N TRP A 274 18.98 -15.56 -0.79
CA TRP A 274 17.94 -15.24 -1.77
C TRP A 274 17.76 -16.35 -2.80
N GLY A 275 16.56 -16.93 -2.84
CA GLY A 275 16.22 -18.02 -3.74
C GLY A 275 16.55 -19.43 -3.24
N SER A 276 17.03 -19.56 -2.00
CA SER A 276 17.26 -20.85 -1.32
C SER A 276 16.02 -21.37 -0.60
#